data_AF-A0A350UJP6-F1
#
_entry.id   AF-A0A350UJP6-F1
#
_cell.length_a   1.000
_cell.length_b   1.000
_cell.length_c   1.000
_cell.angle_alpha   90.00
_cell.angle_beta   90.00
_cell.angle_gamma   90.00
#
_symmetry.space_group_name_H-M   'P 1'
#
loop_
_entity.id
_entity.type
_entity.pdbx_description
1 polymer ?
#
loop_
_entity_poly.entity_id
_entity_poly.type
_entity_poly.pdbx_seq_one_letter_code
_entity_poly.pdbx_strand_id
1 'polypeptide(L)'
;MELSPIPGPIPDSVEGSGAPRTDTPIATTEPELQEKALSAVRNALEAAGIGAGQVELSYREELVWYPGGSWINHYVTATASDGRTMDFSAKLAERSPQVTATEIDSYLLREAVIS
;
A
#
# COMPACT_ATOMS: atom_id res chain seq x y z
N MET A 1 -20.14 47.03 11.83
CA MET A 1 -19.59 45.69 11.53
C MET A 1 -19.32 45.02 12.86
N GLU A 2 -20.25 44.18 13.32
CA GLU A 2 -20.05 43.38 14.54
C GLU A 2 -19.36 42.07 14.15
N LEU A 3 -18.29 41.72 14.86
CA LEU A 3 -17.59 40.44 14.73
C LEU A 3 -18.33 39.41 15.61
N SER A 4 -18.77 38.30 15.02
CA SER A 4 -19.38 37.20 15.76
C SER A 4 -18.37 36.57 16.74
N PRO A 5 -18.80 36.14 17.95
CA PRO A 5 -17.89 35.53 18.91
C PRO A 5 -17.41 34.15 18.45
N ILE A 6 -16.15 33.85 18.78
CA ILE A 6 -15.50 32.55 18.52
C ILE A 6 -16.12 31.52 19.47
N PRO A 7 -16.63 30.37 18.99
CA PRO A 7 -17.15 29.31 19.87
C PRO A 7 -16.00 28.72 20.73
N GLY A 8 -16.28 28.52 22.02
CA GLY A 8 -15.33 27.95 22.99
C GLY A 8 -14.94 26.49 22.68
N PRO A 9 -13.97 25.92 23.42
CA PRO A 9 -13.48 24.57 23.19
C PRO A 9 -14.62 23.54 23.34
N ILE A 10 -14.68 22.61 22.38
CA ILE A 10 -15.63 21.50 22.35
C ILE A 10 -15.35 20.59 23.56
N PRO A 11 -16.34 20.25 24.41
CA PRO A 11 -16.12 19.36 25.54
C PRO A 11 -15.73 17.96 25.07
N ASP A 12 -14.68 17.43 25.69
CA ASP A 12 -14.11 16.10 25.50
C ASP A 12 -15.01 15.05 26.18
N SER A 13 -16.12 14.70 25.54
CA SER A 13 -16.99 13.59 25.96
C SER A 13 -17.93 13.18 24.84
N VAL A 14 -17.51 12.19 24.04
CA VAL A 14 -18.45 11.29 23.38
C VAL A 14 -18.19 9.88 23.89
N GLU A 15 -18.92 9.48 24.93
CA GLU A 15 -19.24 8.07 25.15
C GLU A 15 -20.07 7.60 23.94
N GLY A 16 -19.37 7.15 22.91
CA GLY A 16 -19.94 6.54 21.72
C GLY A 16 -20.46 5.15 22.07
N SER A 17 -21.76 5.09 22.36
CA SER A 17 -22.60 3.91 22.53
C SER A 17 -22.14 2.73 21.66
N GLY A 18 -21.74 1.64 22.31
CA GLY A 18 -21.30 0.41 21.67
C GLY A 18 -22.42 -0.24 20.85
N ALA A 19 -22.38 -0.05 19.53
CA ALA A 19 -23.14 -0.88 18.60
C ALA A 19 -22.45 -2.25 18.49
N PRO A 20 -23.22 -3.36 18.35
CA PRO A 20 -22.66 -4.69 18.25
C PRO A 20 -21.74 -4.81 17.03
N ARG A 21 -20.50 -5.26 17.29
CA ARG A 21 -19.48 -5.58 16.28
C ARG A 21 -20.06 -6.61 15.33
N THR A 22 -20.34 -6.20 14.09
CA THR A 22 -20.60 -7.14 13.01
C THR A 22 -19.27 -7.42 12.33
N ASP A 23 -18.48 -8.29 12.95
CA ASP A 23 -17.32 -8.95 12.34
C ASP A 23 -17.80 -9.84 11.20
N THR A 24 -18.22 -9.23 10.09
CA THR A 24 -18.43 -9.98 8.86
C THR A 24 -17.02 -10.31 8.35
N PRO A 25 -16.62 -11.58 8.30
CA PRO A 25 -15.31 -11.94 7.79
C PRO A 25 -15.29 -11.58 6.31
N ILE A 26 -14.47 -10.60 5.94
CA ILE A 26 -14.18 -10.33 4.53
C ILE A 26 -13.26 -11.46 4.09
N ALA A 27 -13.72 -12.29 3.16
CA ALA A 27 -12.94 -13.38 2.62
C ALA A 27 -11.69 -12.81 1.93
N THR A 28 -10.52 -13.07 2.52
CA THR A 28 -9.20 -12.75 2.00
C THR A 28 -8.76 -13.84 1.04
N THR A 29 -8.84 -13.58 -0.25
CA THR A 29 -7.81 -13.85 -1.29
C THR A 29 -8.45 -13.57 -2.64
N GLU A 30 -7.87 -12.63 -3.40
CA GLU A 30 -7.96 -12.66 -4.87
C GLU A 30 -6.65 -13.32 -5.32
N PRO A 31 -6.52 -14.66 -5.24
CA PRO A 31 -5.23 -15.33 -5.43
C PRO A 31 -4.67 -15.10 -6.84
N GLU A 32 -5.58 -14.87 -7.80
CA GLU A 32 -5.20 -14.44 -9.14
C GLU A 32 -4.48 -13.07 -9.16
N LEU A 33 -4.90 -12.11 -8.33
CA LEU A 33 -4.29 -10.79 -8.30
C LEU A 33 -2.85 -10.86 -7.76
N GLN A 34 -2.62 -11.65 -6.72
CA GLN A 34 -1.27 -11.86 -6.18
C GLN A 34 -0.32 -12.39 -7.27
N GLU A 35 -0.70 -13.48 -7.94
CA GLU A 35 0.13 -14.10 -8.97
C GLU A 35 0.32 -13.17 -10.18
N LYS A 36 -0.75 -12.55 -10.66
CA LYS A 36 -0.71 -11.61 -11.80
C LYS A 36 0.17 -10.40 -11.50
N ALA A 37 0.02 -9.78 -10.32
CA ALA A 37 0.81 -8.60 -9.95
C ALA A 37 2.30 -8.93 -9.79
N LEU A 38 2.63 -10.00 -9.04
CA LEU A 38 4.02 -10.39 -8.82
C LEU A 38 4.73 -10.79 -10.13
N SER A 39 4.05 -11.56 -10.99
CA SER A 39 4.61 -11.96 -12.29
C SER A 39 4.78 -10.77 -13.23
N ALA A 40 3.80 -9.85 -13.29
CA ALA A 40 3.88 -8.65 -14.11
C ALA A 40 5.06 -7.75 -13.71
N VAL A 41 5.22 -7.49 -12.41
CA VAL A 41 6.33 -6.66 -11.91
C VAL A 41 7.67 -7.34 -12.14
N ARG A 42 7.79 -8.65 -11.87
CA ARG A 42 9.03 -9.40 -12.13
C ARG A 42 9.45 -9.31 -13.60
N ASN A 43 8.52 -9.55 -14.53
CA ASN A 43 8.79 -9.46 -15.96
C ASN A 43 9.22 -8.04 -16.37
N ALA A 44 8.61 -7.00 -15.79
CA ALA A 44 8.99 -5.61 -16.08
C ALA A 44 10.38 -5.24 -15.51
N LEU A 45 10.72 -5.73 -14.31
CA LEU A 45 12.07 -5.58 -13.75
C LEU A 45 13.13 -6.27 -14.61
N GLU A 46 12.86 -7.51 -15.04
CA GLU A 46 13.75 -8.25 -15.95
C GLU A 46 13.94 -7.51 -17.28
N ALA A 47 12.86 -6.99 -17.87
CA ALA A 47 12.91 -6.19 -19.09
C ALA A 47 13.68 -4.86 -18.92
N ALA A 48 13.70 -4.30 -17.70
CA ALA A 48 14.50 -3.13 -17.34
C ALA A 48 15.97 -3.46 -16.99
N GLY A 49 16.36 -4.74 -17.02
CA GLY A 49 17.71 -5.19 -16.67
C GLY A 49 17.98 -5.28 -15.17
N ILE A 50 16.95 -5.23 -14.33
CA ILE A 50 17.05 -5.36 -12.88
C ILE A 50 16.96 -6.84 -12.52
N GLY A 51 18.07 -7.39 -12.02
CA GLY A 51 18.15 -8.81 -11.68
C GLY A 51 17.40 -9.15 -10.38
N ALA A 52 16.88 -10.37 -10.29
CA ALA A 52 16.15 -10.89 -9.12
C ALA A 52 16.93 -10.87 -7.80
N GLY A 53 18.27 -10.70 -7.83
CA GLY A 53 19.09 -10.54 -6.62
C GLY A 53 19.13 -9.12 -6.04
N GLN A 54 18.68 -8.11 -6.81
CA GLN A 54 18.67 -6.71 -6.37
C GLN A 54 17.40 -6.35 -5.60
N VAL A 55 16.29 -6.99 -5.93
CA VAL A 55 14.97 -6.72 -5.36
C VAL A 55 14.22 -8.02 -5.11
N GLU A 56 13.79 -8.21 -3.87
CA GLU A 56 12.82 -9.22 -3.49
C GLU A 56 11.41 -8.64 -3.60
N LEU A 57 10.47 -9.42 -4.14
CA LEU A 57 9.06 -9.05 -4.24
C LEU A 57 8.22 -9.95 -3.35
N SER A 58 7.35 -9.36 -2.54
CA SER A 58 6.35 -10.06 -1.75
C SER A 58 4.97 -9.43 -1.95
N TYR A 59 3.93 -10.14 -1.53
CA TYR A 59 2.56 -9.65 -1.57
C TYR A 59 1.99 -9.63 -0.16
N ARG A 60 1.30 -8.55 0.20
CA ARG A 60 0.64 -8.41 1.50
C ARG A 60 -0.75 -7.83 1.36
N GLU A 61 -1.64 -8.27 2.24
CA GLU A 61 -2.98 -7.71 2.39
C GLU A 61 -3.06 -6.97 3.71
N GLU A 62 -3.77 -5.84 3.72
CA GLU A 62 -3.95 -5.02 4.91
C GLU A 62 -5.42 -4.64 5.06
N LEU A 63 -6.03 -5.13 6.13
CA LEU A 63 -7.39 -4.74 6.51
C LEU A 63 -7.35 -3.35 7.15
N VAL A 64 -8.02 -2.38 6.52
CA VAL A 64 -8.15 -1.02 7.02
C VAL A 64 -9.61 -0.75 7.38
N TRP A 65 -9.84 -0.17 8.55
CA TRP A 65 -11.17 0.18 9.03
C TRP A 65 -11.44 1.68 8.89
N TYR A 66 -12.70 2.02 8.60
CA TYR A 66 -13.20 3.39 8.63
C TYR A 66 -14.68 3.43 9.07
N PRO A 67 -15.19 4.58 9.56
CA PRO A 67 -16.61 4.74 9.83
C PRO A 67 -17.41 4.56 8.54
N GLY A 68 -18.05 3.39 8.37
CA GLY A 68 -18.76 3.01 7.14
C GLY A 68 -18.38 1.64 6.59
N GLY A 69 -17.31 1.01 7.09
CA GLY A 69 -16.92 -0.35 6.70
C GLY A 69 -15.43 -0.62 6.81
N SER A 70 -15.02 -1.78 6.31
CA SER A 70 -13.60 -2.14 6.20
C SER A 70 -13.24 -2.38 4.74
N TRP A 71 -12.00 -2.04 4.38
CA TRP A 71 -11.38 -2.36 3.10
C TRP A 71 -10.21 -3.29 3.29
N ILE A 72 -9.92 -4.13 2.30
CA ILE A 72 -8.62 -4.81 2.22
C ILE A 72 -7.81 -4.13 1.13
N ASN A 73 -6.69 -3.53 1.53
CA ASN A 73 -5.66 -3.10 0.59
C ASN A 73 -4.80 -4.30 0.18
N HIS A 74 -4.44 -4.34 -1.09
CA HIS A 74 -3.56 -5.36 -1.66
C HIS A 74 -2.29 -4.69 -2.16
N TYR A 75 -1.14 -5.16 -1.69
CA TYR A 75 0.15 -4.56 -2.00
C TYR A 75 1.11 -5.56 -2.61
N VAL A 76 1.94 -5.07 -3.53
CA VAL A 76 3.24 -5.67 -3.86
C VAL A 76 4.28 -4.86 -3.09
N THR A 77 5.07 -5.53 -2.26
CA THR A 77 6.17 -4.93 -1.51
C THR A 77 7.47 -5.31 -2.19
N ALA A 78 8.24 -4.30 -2.62
CA ALA A 78 9.59 -4.47 -3.11
C ALA A 78 10.60 -4.19 -2.00
N THR A 79 11.56 -5.09 -1.81
CA THR A 79 12.63 -4.98 -0.82
C THR A 79 13.98 -5.02 -1.52
N ALA A 80 14.76 -3.95 -1.39
CA ALA A 80 16.13 -3.92 -1.91
C ALA A 80 17.09 -4.74 -1.04
N SER A 81 18.25 -5.11 -1.57
CA SER A 81 19.27 -5.88 -0.84
C SER A 81 19.79 -5.18 0.44
N ASP A 82 19.61 -3.86 0.54
CA ASP A 82 19.98 -3.06 1.72
C ASP A 82 18.87 -3.02 2.80
N GLY A 83 17.74 -3.70 2.57
CA GLY A 83 16.61 -3.80 3.49
C GLY A 83 15.59 -2.67 3.37
N ARG A 84 15.79 -1.67 2.50
CA ARG A 84 14.75 -0.67 2.23
C ARG A 84 13.58 -1.30 1.50
N THR A 85 12.37 -0.81 1.79
CA THR A 85 11.14 -1.33 1.22
C THR A 85 10.30 -0.23 0.58
N MET A 86 9.51 -0.61 -0.43
CA MET A 86 8.51 0.25 -1.07
C MET A 86 7.26 -0.56 -1.37
N ASP A 87 6.10 -0.03 -0.98
CA ASP A 87 4.80 -0.66 -1.21
C ASP A 87 4.09 -0.05 -2.43
N PHE A 88 3.56 -0.92 -3.28
CA PHE A 88 2.78 -0.55 -4.45
C PHE A 88 1.40 -1.19 -4.38
N SER A 89 0.36 -0.50 -4.86
CA SER A 89 -0.94 -1.16 -5.06
C SER A 89 -0.80 -2.32 -6.03
N ALA A 90 -1.23 -3.52 -5.63
CA ALA A 90 -1.13 -4.72 -6.47
C ALA A 90 -1.92 -4.56 -7.79
N LYS A 91 -3.07 -3.88 -7.75
CA LYS A 91 -3.89 -3.61 -8.96
C LYS A 91 -3.19 -2.66 -9.93
N LEU A 92 -2.50 -1.64 -9.42
CA LEU A 92 -1.75 -0.72 -10.29
C LEU A 92 -0.47 -1.38 -10.82
N ALA A 93 0.19 -2.19 -9.99
CA ALA A 93 1.36 -2.96 -10.36
C ALA A 93 1.06 -3.98 -11.46
N GLU A 94 -0.10 -4.64 -11.42
CA GLU A 94 -0.58 -5.54 -12.48
C GLU A 94 -0.89 -4.76 -13.77
N ARG A 95 -1.60 -3.63 -13.66
CA ARG A 95 -2.05 -2.86 -14.82
C ARG A 95 -0.93 -2.08 -15.53
N SER A 96 0.10 -1.67 -14.80
CA SER A 96 1.17 -0.80 -15.31
C SER A 96 2.53 -1.16 -14.69
N PRO A 97 3.01 -2.40 -14.91
CA PRO A 97 4.18 -2.93 -14.21
C PRO A 97 5.47 -2.20 -14.57
N GLN A 98 5.55 -1.56 -15.74
CA GLN A 98 6.72 -0.76 -16.14
C GLN A 98 6.87 0.50 -15.29
N VAL A 99 5.76 1.10 -14.84
CA VAL A 99 5.80 2.26 -13.93
C VAL A 99 6.33 1.82 -12.58
N THR A 100 5.81 0.72 -12.03
CA THR A 100 6.32 0.12 -10.79
C THR A 100 7.81 -0.22 -10.89
N ALA A 101 8.25 -0.86 -11.99
CA ALA A 101 9.67 -1.14 -12.20
C ALA A 101 10.53 0.13 -12.28
N THR A 102 10.03 1.19 -12.92
CA THR A 102 10.71 2.50 -13.00
C THR A 102 10.83 3.17 -11.63
N GLU A 103 9.79 3.10 -10.81
CA GLU A 103 9.81 3.64 -9.45
C GLU A 103 10.76 2.86 -8.54
N ILE A 104 10.80 1.53 -8.66
CA ILE A 104 11.78 0.68 -7.99
C ILE A 104 13.21 1.08 -8.38
N ASP A 105 13.51 1.22 -9.68
CA ASP A 105 14.85 1.68 -10.12
C ASP A 105 15.19 3.06 -9.56
N SER A 106 14.26 4.01 -9.72
CA SER A 106 14.52 5.43 -9.46
C SER A 106 14.63 5.76 -7.98
N TYR A 107 13.77 5.18 -7.15
CA TYR A 107 13.65 5.55 -5.74
C TYR A 107 14.19 4.47 -4.81
N LEU A 108 13.92 3.20 -5.13
CA LEU A 108 14.34 2.11 -4.26
C LEU A 108 15.81 1.72 -4.52
N LEU A 109 16.30 1.71 -5.76
CA LEU A 109 17.67 1.27 -6.05
C LEU A 109 18.68 2.42 -6.14
N ARG A 110 18.35 3.51 -6.84
CA ARG A 110 19.33 4.59 -7.12
C ARG A 110 19.63 5.53 -5.96
N GLU A 111 18.73 5.73 -5.01
CA GLU A 111 19.01 6.61 -3.85
C GLU A 111 20.09 6.06 -2.90
N ALA A 112 20.50 4.79 -3.04
CA ALA A 112 21.62 4.21 -2.29
C ALA A 112 23.02 4.73 -2.71
N VAL A 113 23.13 5.51 -3.79
CA VAL A 113 24.43 5.85 -4.42
C VAL A 113 25.00 7.21 -3.96
N ILE A 114 24.39 7.88 -2.99
CA ILE A 114 24.94 9.14 -2.43
C ILE A 114 25.56 8.85 -1.05
N SER A 115 26.85 8.47 -1.03
CA SER A 115 27.69 8.44 0.18
C SER A 115 29.12 8.83 -0.18
#